data_AF-A0AAD6Y0F4-F1
#
_entry.id   AF-A0AAD6Y0F4-F1
#
_cell.length_a   1.000
_cell.length_b   1.000
_cell.length_c   1.000
_cell.angle_alpha   90.00
_cell.angle_beta   90.00
_cell.angle_gamma   90.00
#
_symmetry.space_group_name_H-M   'P 1'
#
loop_
_entity.id
_entity.type
_entity.pdbx_description
1 polymer ?
#
loop_
_entity_poly.entity_id
_entity_poly.type
_entity_poly.pdbx_seq_one_letter_code
_entity_poly.pdbx_strand_id
1 'polypeptide(L)'
;MDYDYDDDQDRRESSFDREIEQYQHERDREEDSDPCNKPKSIKTLYTTKGKKRRRNAKAPALSSTAYAHEKVTFAQLLDTAISAIGRDSQTMDFKIVGGRLRTSHFSVIYSIPGRSPLKNMQLTTAAHYKELVDEAETKGKPECKLHITEIERTTAVAAEDEDDREGASKKAKKRSLTADEEAMAETIIQLKAAHQCSDRSCTSRICFVGNSTAEHVPMTPLHLSTWSAAMLAEAPGVDIKTPPGPDKEKMFWPVEGSRKDSDDISLLASCRLSSLNKQPPSSSVSITNDFSGFPALLQPLFAQSASTPLAQVAPAPLTPSHTARTVTPVSPIKPAKMTIHEFCAAFQLNSDIADSLAPIKLAGPHHLAFLENEILDKYLLIGQRVAVRYAEGEWKKGLIGL
;
A
#
# COMPACT_ATOMS: atom_id res chain seq x y z
N MET A 1 -46.00 47.05 15.47
CA MET A 1 -45.62 46.90 14.06
C MET A 1 -44.66 45.74 14.04
N ASP A 2 -45.23 44.55 14.04
CA ASP A 2 -44.49 43.30 13.97
C ASP A 2 -44.36 42.98 12.49
N TYR A 3 -43.12 42.96 12.00
CA TYR A 3 -42.81 42.62 10.61
C TYR A 3 -42.71 41.10 10.51
N ASP A 4 -43.67 40.48 9.82
CA ASP A 4 -43.63 39.08 9.40
C ASP A 4 -42.39 38.83 8.54
N TYR A 5 -41.40 38.14 9.10
CA TYR A 5 -40.10 37.86 8.47
C TYR A 5 -40.00 36.42 7.93
N ASP A 6 -41.06 35.63 8.07
CA ASP A 6 -41.00 34.17 7.82
C ASP A 6 -41.30 33.79 6.35
N ASP A 7 -41.84 34.70 5.52
CA ASP A 7 -42.30 34.34 4.16
C ASP A 7 -41.18 34.40 3.08
N ASP A 8 -40.05 35.06 3.38
CA ASP A 8 -38.94 35.21 2.42
C ASP A 8 -37.92 34.06 2.49
N GLN A 9 -37.91 33.26 3.56
CA GLN A 9 -36.97 32.16 3.72
C GLN A 9 -37.41 30.93 2.91
N ASP A 10 -38.70 30.59 2.93
CA ASP A 10 -39.26 29.47 2.17
C ASP A 10 -39.12 29.67 0.65
N ARG A 11 -39.13 30.94 0.20
CA ARG A 11 -38.95 31.26 -1.22
C ARG A 11 -37.52 31.02 -1.71
N ARG A 12 -36.52 31.10 -0.83
CA ARG A 12 -35.11 30.82 -1.17
C ARG A 12 -34.82 29.32 -1.18
N GLU A 13 -35.39 28.56 -0.25
CA GLU A 13 -35.22 27.10 -0.23
C GLU A 13 -35.84 26.45 -1.48
N SER A 14 -37.03 26.93 -1.90
CA SER A 14 -37.67 26.44 -3.14
C SER A 14 -36.88 26.72 -4.42
N SER A 15 -36.04 27.77 -4.45
CA SER A 15 -35.19 28.08 -5.61
C SER A 15 -33.99 27.14 -5.70
N PHE A 16 -33.44 26.72 -4.56
CA PHE A 16 -32.25 25.88 -4.51
C PHE A 16 -32.59 24.42 -4.87
N ASP A 17 -33.74 23.92 -4.38
CA ASP A 17 -34.20 22.56 -4.72
C ASP A 17 -34.51 22.42 -6.22
N ARG A 18 -35.06 23.45 -6.85
CA ARG A 18 -35.27 23.48 -8.31
C ARG A 18 -33.98 23.45 -9.12
N GLU A 19 -32.93 24.11 -8.63
CA GLU A 19 -31.62 24.11 -9.29
C GLU A 19 -30.95 22.73 -9.19
N ILE A 20 -31.12 22.02 -8.07
CA ILE A 20 -30.65 20.65 -7.88
C ILE A 20 -31.41 19.67 -8.80
N GLU A 21 -32.73 19.79 -8.89
CA GLU A 21 -33.54 18.95 -9.79
C GLU A 21 -33.17 19.18 -11.26
N GLN A 22 -32.93 20.43 -11.66
CA GLN A 22 -32.49 20.74 -13.02
C GLN A 22 -31.12 20.13 -13.33
N TYR A 23 -30.18 20.17 -12.38
CA TYR A 23 -28.85 19.59 -12.54
C TYR A 23 -28.89 18.04 -12.62
N GLN A 24 -29.78 17.40 -11.86
CA GLN A 24 -29.98 15.95 -11.94
C GLN A 24 -30.58 15.56 -13.30
N HIS A 25 -31.59 16.30 -13.77
CA HIS A 25 -32.21 16.05 -15.06
C HIS A 25 -31.25 16.28 -16.25
N GLU A 26 -30.34 17.26 -16.18
CA GLU A 26 -29.33 17.46 -17.22
C GLU A 26 -28.28 16.34 -17.24
N ARG A 27 -27.87 15.84 -16.06
CA ARG A 27 -26.94 14.71 -15.94
C ARG A 27 -27.52 13.42 -16.52
N ASP A 28 -28.79 13.13 -16.20
CA ASP A 28 -29.46 11.92 -16.70
C ASP A 28 -29.73 12.00 -18.21
N ARG A 29 -29.81 13.22 -18.77
CA ARG A 29 -30.00 13.44 -20.22
C ARG A 29 -28.70 13.32 -21.03
N GLU A 30 -27.53 13.52 -20.42
CA GLU A 30 -26.24 13.28 -21.08
C GLU A 30 -25.89 11.78 -21.17
N GLU A 31 -26.38 10.95 -20.25
CA GLU A 31 -26.09 9.51 -20.22
C GLU A 31 -26.76 8.71 -21.37
N ASP A 32 -27.80 9.25 -22.01
CA ASP A 32 -28.53 8.60 -23.11
C ASP A 32 -27.97 8.91 -24.52
N SER A 33 -26.90 9.71 -24.63
CA SER A 33 -26.49 10.29 -25.92
C SER A 33 -25.26 9.70 -26.62
N ASP A 34 -24.75 8.52 -26.22
CA ASP A 34 -23.58 7.92 -26.91
C ASP A 34 -23.63 6.38 -27.07
N PRO A 35 -24.30 5.86 -28.11
CA PRO A 35 -24.41 4.42 -28.35
C PRO A 35 -23.18 3.86 -29.07
N CYS A 36 -21.94 4.19 -28.66
CA CYS A 36 -20.76 3.50 -29.21
C CYS A 36 -19.43 3.67 -28.43
N ASN A 37 -19.35 3.29 -27.15
CA ASN A 37 -18.03 3.06 -26.56
C ASN A 37 -18.01 1.95 -25.51
N LYS A 38 -17.97 0.69 -25.98
CA LYS A 38 -17.70 -0.46 -25.10
C LYS A 38 -16.28 -0.35 -24.56
N PRO A 39 -16.05 -0.25 -23.24
CA PRO A 39 -14.71 -0.22 -22.68
C PRO A 39 -14.00 -1.54 -22.99
N LYS A 40 -12.90 -1.46 -23.73
CA LYS A 40 -12.01 -2.59 -24.00
C LYS A 40 -11.55 -3.14 -22.65
N SER A 41 -11.93 -4.39 -22.37
CA SER A 41 -11.48 -5.16 -21.22
C SER A 41 -9.97 -5.00 -21.04
N ILE A 42 -9.54 -4.49 -19.89
CA ILE A 42 -8.15 -4.43 -19.49
C ILE A 42 -7.62 -5.86 -19.46
N LYS A 43 -6.81 -6.20 -20.46
CA LYS A 43 -6.08 -7.47 -20.53
C LYS A 43 -5.14 -7.52 -19.34
N THR A 44 -5.38 -8.47 -18.44
CA THR A 44 -4.44 -8.93 -17.44
C THR A 44 -3.20 -9.48 -18.16
N LEU A 45 -2.20 -8.62 -18.38
CA LEU A 45 -0.83 -9.01 -18.68
C LEU A 45 -0.29 -9.62 -17.36
N TYR A 46 0.38 -10.78 -17.26
CA TYR A 46 1.23 -11.51 -18.16
C TYR A 46 1.11 -13.02 -17.83
N THR A 47 0.56 -13.81 -18.75
CA THR A 47 0.86 -15.24 -18.81
C THR A 47 1.76 -15.46 -20.02
N THR A 48 2.96 -15.99 -19.81
CA THR A 48 3.78 -16.51 -20.90
C THR A 48 2.91 -17.45 -21.75
N LYS A 49 2.77 -17.12 -23.04
CA LYS A 49 1.87 -17.84 -23.96
C LYS A 49 2.18 -19.34 -23.90
N GLY A 50 1.22 -20.16 -23.47
CA GLY A 50 1.29 -21.62 -23.60
C GLY A 50 1.09 -22.47 -22.32
N LYS A 51 1.12 -21.91 -21.11
CA LYS A 51 0.88 -22.70 -19.88
C LYS A 51 -0.53 -22.48 -19.32
N LYS A 52 -1.44 -23.45 -19.49
CA LYS A 52 -2.72 -23.51 -18.76
C LYS A 52 -2.43 -23.62 -17.27
N ARG A 53 -2.50 -22.51 -16.53
CA ARG A 53 -2.48 -22.53 -15.06
C ARG A 53 -3.84 -23.01 -14.55
N ARG A 54 -3.83 -23.84 -13.51
CA ARG A 54 -5.06 -24.20 -12.77
C ARG A 54 -5.69 -22.92 -12.21
N ARG A 55 -7.03 -22.79 -12.29
CA ARG A 55 -7.78 -21.59 -11.87
C ARG A 55 -7.50 -21.12 -10.43
N ASN A 56 -6.99 -21.98 -9.55
CA ASN A 56 -6.73 -21.67 -8.14
C ASN A 56 -5.24 -21.43 -7.83
N ALA A 57 -4.40 -21.22 -8.84
CA ALA A 57 -2.98 -20.98 -8.58
C ALA A 57 -2.76 -19.55 -8.04
N LYS A 58 -2.19 -19.44 -6.85
CA LYS A 58 -1.76 -18.16 -6.25
C LYS A 58 -1.00 -17.31 -7.29
N ALA A 59 -1.32 -16.02 -7.37
CA ALA A 59 -0.62 -15.10 -8.25
C ALA A 59 0.91 -15.20 -8.00
N PRO A 60 1.73 -15.20 -9.06
CA PRO A 60 3.17 -15.31 -8.90
C PRO A 60 3.66 -14.06 -8.17
N ALA A 61 4.43 -14.24 -7.10
CA ALA A 61 5.07 -13.11 -6.44
C ALA A 61 6.15 -12.54 -7.37
N LEU A 62 6.09 -11.24 -7.65
CA LEU A 62 7.14 -10.53 -8.35
C LEU A 62 8.20 -10.13 -7.33
N SER A 63 9.45 -10.52 -7.57
CA SER A 63 10.59 -10.14 -6.74
C SER A 63 11.58 -9.39 -7.60
N SER A 64 11.98 -8.20 -7.15
CA SER A 64 13.01 -7.38 -7.78
C SER A 64 13.93 -6.82 -6.70
N THR A 65 15.18 -6.59 -7.08
CA THR A 65 16.20 -6.00 -6.21
C THR A 65 16.54 -4.62 -6.74
N ALA A 66 16.49 -3.62 -5.87
CA ALA A 66 16.89 -2.25 -6.18
C ALA A 66 17.89 -1.75 -5.13
N TYR A 67 18.71 -0.79 -5.54
CA TYR A 67 19.71 -0.16 -4.68
C TYR A 67 19.31 1.29 -4.47
N ALA A 68 19.29 1.72 -3.21
CA ALA A 68 18.99 3.08 -2.81
C ALA A 68 20.13 3.61 -1.93
N HIS A 69 20.43 4.90 -2.06
CA HIS A 69 21.40 5.58 -1.23
C HIS A 69 20.80 5.88 0.16
N GLU A 70 21.60 5.92 1.22
CA GLU A 70 21.13 6.18 2.61
C GLU A 70 20.34 7.50 2.75
N LYS A 71 20.71 8.51 1.93
CA LYS A 71 20.11 9.85 1.88
C LYS A 71 18.81 9.94 1.07
N VAL A 72 18.31 8.80 0.57
CA VAL A 72 17.05 8.76 -0.16
C VAL A 72 15.91 9.12 0.78
N THR A 73 14.94 9.88 0.30
CA THR A 73 13.74 10.21 1.09
C THR A 73 12.76 9.04 1.10
N PHE A 74 11.84 8.99 2.07
CA PHE A 74 10.83 7.93 2.14
C PHE A 74 10.02 7.80 0.84
N ALA A 75 9.67 8.93 0.19
CA ALA A 75 8.98 8.92 -1.11
C ALA A 75 9.83 8.27 -2.20
N GLN A 76 11.08 8.70 -2.34
CA GLN A 76 12.00 8.18 -3.36
C GLN A 76 12.31 6.68 -3.18
N LEU A 77 12.35 6.18 -1.93
CA LEU A 77 12.49 4.74 -1.67
C LEU A 77 11.31 3.98 -2.28
N LEU A 78 10.08 4.44 -2.02
CA LEU A 78 8.87 3.80 -2.54
C LEU A 78 8.79 3.90 -4.07
N ASP A 79 9.10 5.07 -4.65
CA ASP A 79 9.16 5.24 -6.10
C ASP A 79 10.16 4.27 -6.75
N THR A 80 11.34 4.12 -6.13
CA THR A 80 12.38 3.20 -6.60
C THR A 80 11.90 1.74 -6.51
N ALA A 81 11.26 1.37 -5.40
CA ALA A 81 10.75 0.02 -5.20
C ALA A 81 9.61 -0.33 -6.17
N ILE A 82 8.67 0.58 -6.40
CA ILE A 82 7.56 0.41 -7.35
C ILE A 82 8.11 0.33 -8.78
N SER A 83 9.04 1.22 -9.14
CA SER A 83 9.69 1.21 -10.47
C SER A 83 10.44 -0.09 -10.72
N ALA A 84 11.13 -0.63 -9.70
CA ALA A 84 11.88 -1.87 -9.81
C ALA A 84 11.00 -3.11 -10.04
N ILE A 85 9.73 -3.09 -9.61
CA ILE A 85 8.76 -4.17 -9.88
C ILE A 85 8.31 -4.16 -11.35
N GLY A 86 8.59 -3.08 -12.09
CA GLY A 86 8.25 -2.96 -13.51
C GLY A 86 6.75 -2.80 -13.76
N ARG A 87 6.02 -2.26 -12.77
CA ARG A 87 4.65 -1.77 -12.98
C ARG A 87 4.70 -0.31 -13.38
N ASP A 88 3.84 0.08 -14.32
CA ASP A 88 3.67 1.47 -14.69
C ASP A 88 3.29 2.28 -13.44
N SER A 89 4.08 3.31 -13.14
CA SER A 89 3.94 4.16 -11.95
C SER A 89 2.53 4.76 -11.81
N GLN A 90 1.80 4.90 -12.92
CA GLN A 90 0.38 5.31 -12.95
C GLN A 90 -0.58 4.37 -12.20
N THR A 91 -0.20 3.12 -11.92
CA THR A 91 -1.10 2.16 -11.24
C THR A 91 -1.03 2.21 -9.72
N MET A 92 -0.02 2.88 -9.15
CA MET A 92 0.24 2.90 -7.70
C MET A 92 0.46 4.32 -7.18
N ASP A 93 -0.52 5.19 -7.39
CA ASP A 93 -0.51 6.53 -6.82
C ASP A 93 -0.43 6.49 -5.28
N PHE A 94 0.52 7.26 -4.74
CA PHE A 94 0.65 7.47 -3.30
C PHE A 94 1.09 8.92 -3.02
N LYS A 95 0.80 9.39 -1.81
CA LYS A 95 1.30 10.68 -1.30
C LYS A 95 1.80 10.52 0.12
N ILE A 96 2.80 11.30 0.49
CA ILE A 96 3.27 11.39 1.88
C ILE A 96 2.80 12.74 2.43
N VAL A 97 1.86 12.71 3.38
CA VAL A 97 1.28 13.93 3.98
C VAL A 97 1.56 13.89 5.48
N GLY A 98 2.22 14.91 6.01
CA GLY A 98 2.63 14.96 7.41
C GLY A 98 3.53 13.78 7.83
N GLY A 99 4.39 13.31 6.92
CA GLY A 99 5.24 12.15 7.15
C GLY A 99 4.49 10.81 7.19
N ARG A 100 3.21 10.75 6.81
CA ARG A 100 2.44 9.49 6.75
C ARG A 100 2.14 9.12 5.31
N LEU A 101 2.35 7.84 4.97
CA LEU A 101 2.02 7.27 3.68
C LEU A 101 0.49 7.19 3.53
N ARG A 102 -0.02 7.85 2.49
CA ARG A 102 -1.41 7.80 2.04
C ARG A 102 -1.45 7.10 0.70
N THR A 103 -1.99 5.89 0.69
CA THR A 103 -2.22 5.07 -0.51
C THR A 103 -3.53 4.32 -0.32
N SER A 104 -4.27 4.17 -1.40
CA SER A 104 -5.51 3.38 -1.46
C SER A 104 -5.33 2.10 -2.26
N HIS A 105 -4.13 1.83 -2.78
CA HIS A 105 -3.89 0.75 -3.74
C HIS A 105 -2.96 -0.32 -3.20
N PHE A 106 -2.15 -0.03 -2.20
CA PHE A 106 -1.22 -1.00 -1.66
C PHE A 106 -0.90 -0.75 -0.20
N SER A 107 -0.39 -1.78 0.45
CA SER A 107 0.25 -1.69 1.77
C SER A 107 1.71 -2.11 1.65
N VAL A 108 2.59 -1.45 2.40
CA VAL A 108 4.03 -1.74 2.42
C VAL A 108 4.41 -2.30 3.78
N ILE A 109 5.02 -3.47 3.76
CA ILE A 109 5.59 -4.14 4.93
C ILE A 109 7.08 -4.30 4.70
N TYR A 110 7.92 -4.08 5.71
CA TYR A 110 9.36 -4.31 5.61
C TYR A 110 9.84 -5.40 6.57
N SER A 111 10.97 -6.01 6.23
CA SER A 111 11.71 -6.91 7.10
C SER A 111 13.21 -6.77 6.87
N ILE A 112 14.00 -6.82 7.94
CA ILE A 112 15.46 -6.72 7.86
C ILE A 112 16.07 -8.10 8.18
N PRO A 113 16.64 -8.84 7.20
CA PRO A 113 17.11 -10.21 7.40
C PRO A 113 18.08 -10.38 8.57
N GLY A 114 17.81 -11.32 9.49
CA GLY A 114 18.69 -11.60 10.63
C GLY A 114 18.42 -10.80 11.91
N ARG A 115 17.40 -9.93 11.95
CA ARG A 115 16.87 -9.35 13.20
C ARG A 115 15.47 -9.94 13.45
N SER A 116 15.33 -10.77 14.48
CA SER A 116 14.07 -11.44 14.82
C SER A 116 12.89 -10.49 15.14
N PRO A 117 13.06 -9.37 15.88
CA PRO A 117 11.90 -8.59 16.29
C PRO A 117 11.31 -7.71 15.18
N LEU A 118 12.07 -7.41 14.12
CA LEU A 118 11.70 -6.42 13.10
C LEU A 118 11.24 -7.09 11.80
N LYS A 119 10.47 -8.15 11.97
CA LYS A 119 9.90 -8.91 10.87
C LYS A 119 8.45 -8.48 10.67
N ASN A 120 8.12 -8.12 9.43
CA ASN A 120 6.78 -7.74 9.01
C ASN A 120 6.27 -6.43 9.64
N MET A 121 7.14 -5.44 9.80
CA MET A 121 6.76 -4.11 10.28
C MET A 121 6.07 -3.32 9.17
N GLN A 122 4.99 -2.60 9.50
CA GLN A 122 4.27 -1.78 8.52
C GLN A 122 5.02 -0.47 8.26
N LEU A 123 5.28 -0.15 7.00
CA LEU A 123 5.96 1.09 6.60
C LEU A 123 4.93 2.18 6.30
N THR A 124 4.31 2.74 7.33
CA THR A 124 3.25 3.75 7.20
C THR A 124 3.70 5.19 7.46
N THR A 125 4.82 5.39 8.16
CA THR A 125 5.29 6.70 8.62
C THR A 125 6.77 6.91 8.29
N ALA A 126 7.18 8.16 8.18
CA ALA A 126 8.57 8.57 8.01
C ALA A 126 9.43 8.21 9.24
N ALA A 127 8.82 8.08 10.42
CA ALA A 127 9.49 7.57 11.61
C ALA A 127 9.91 6.10 11.42
N HIS A 128 9.00 5.23 10.95
CA HIS A 128 9.34 3.84 10.64
C HIS A 128 10.39 3.74 9.52
N TYR A 129 10.36 4.67 8.55
CA TYR A 129 11.40 4.74 7.53
C TYR A 129 12.77 5.06 8.13
N LYS A 130 12.84 6.04 9.05
CA LYS A 130 14.09 6.39 9.73
C LYS A 130 14.62 5.21 10.56
N GLU A 131 13.76 4.55 11.32
CA GLU A 131 14.10 3.33 12.08
C GLU A 131 14.62 2.23 11.16
N LEU A 132 14.00 2.01 10.00
CA LEU A 132 14.45 1.05 9.00
C LEU A 132 15.86 1.36 8.51
N VAL A 133 16.16 2.62 8.21
CA VAL A 133 17.50 3.05 7.74
C VAL A 133 18.52 2.89 8.85
N ASP A 134 18.25 3.43 10.05
CA ASP A 134 19.15 3.36 11.21
C ASP A 134 19.49 1.89 11.53
N GLU A 135 18.50 0.99 11.52
CA GLU A 135 18.71 -0.43 11.79
C GLU A 135 19.45 -1.17 10.66
N ALA A 136 19.20 -0.80 9.40
CA ALA A 136 19.91 -1.36 8.26
C ALA A 136 21.39 -0.97 8.28
N GLU A 137 21.72 0.27 8.67
CA GLU A 137 23.09 0.77 8.83
C GLU A 137 23.85 0.05 9.95
N THR A 138 23.18 -0.36 11.04
CA THR A 138 23.85 -1.14 12.10
C THR A 138 24.37 -2.51 11.62
N LYS A 139 23.97 -2.97 10.43
CA LYS A 139 24.45 -4.21 9.84
C LYS A 139 25.66 -3.95 8.96
N GLY A 140 26.67 -4.80 9.09
CA GLY A 140 27.83 -4.77 8.18
C GLY A 140 27.48 -4.96 6.69
N LYS A 141 26.26 -5.44 6.40
CA LYS A 141 25.66 -5.45 5.06
C LYS A 141 24.23 -4.88 5.15
N PRO A 142 23.99 -3.61 4.77
CA PRO A 142 22.66 -3.01 4.83
C PRO A 142 21.77 -3.64 3.75
N GLU A 143 20.84 -4.49 4.18
CA GLU A 143 19.83 -5.13 3.32
C GLU A 143 18.45 -5.03 4.00
N CYS A 144 17.44 -4.61 3.24
CA CYS A 144 16.05 -4.65 3.68
C CYS A 144 15.17 -5.31 2.60
N LYS A 145 14.10 -5.99 3.03
CA LYS A 145 13.12 -6.62 2.15
C LYS A 145 11.79 -5.89 2.29
N LEU A 146 11.33 -5.30 1.19
CA LEU A 146 10.03 -4.66 1.11
C LEU A 146 9.01 -5.63 0.48
N HIS A 147 7.86 -5.77 1.14
CA HIS A 147 6.70 -6.51 0.68
C HIS A 147 5.59 -5.52 0.37
N ILE A 148 5.38 -5.26 -0.92
CA ILE A 148 4.29 -4.40 -1.41
C ILE A 148 3.12 -5.30 -1.78
N THR A 149 2.00 -5.17 -1.07
CA THR A 149 0.78 -5.94 -1.31
C THR A 149 -0.29 -5.02 -1.86
N GLU A 150 -0.78 -5.32 -3.06
CA GLU A 150 -1.89 -4.59 -3.68
C GLU A 150 -3.21 -4.91 -2.97
N ILE A 151 -3.99 -3.88 -2.69
CA ILE A 151 -5.32 -3.97 -2.09
C ILE A 151 -6.31 -4.02 -3.25
N GLU A 152 -7.00 -5.14 -3.46
CA GLU A 152 -8.01 -5.27 -4.52
C GLU A 152 -9.10 -4.20 -4.32
N ARG A 153 -9.22 -3.28 -5.27
CA ARG A 153 -10.34 -2.33 -5.31
C ARG A 153 -11.61 -3.15 -5.51
N THR A 154 -12.44 -3.27 -4.48
CA THR A 154 -13.81 -3.74 -4.67
C THR A 154 -14.54 -2.64 -5.41
N THR A 155 -14.54 -2.67 -6.75
CA THR A 155 -15.36 -1.77 -7.56
C THR A 155 -16.83 -2.15 -7.34
N ALA A 156 -17.43 -1.53 -6.33
CA ALA A 156 -18.86 -1.56 -6.09
C ALA A 156 -19.54 -0.72 -7.18
N VAL A 157 -19.66 -1.28 -8.38
CA VAL A 157 -20.61 -0.79 -9.37
C VAL A 157 -21.81 -1.71 -9.26
N ALA A 158 -22.85 -1.20 -8.62
CA ALA A 158 -24.18 -1.79 -8.64
C ALA A 158 -24.64 -1.83 -10.10
N ALA A 159 -24.72 -3.03 -10.66
CA ALA A 159 -25.49 -3.30 -11.86
C ALA A 159 -26.47 -4.38 -11.42
N GLU A 160 -27.67 -3.92 -11.05
CA GLU A 160 -28.87 -4.74 -11.03
C GLU A 160 -29.22 -5.00 -12.50
N ASP A 161 -29.04 -6.23 -12.95
CA ASP A 161 -29.77 -6.73 -14.11
C ASP A 161 -29.88 -8.25 -13.99
N GLU A 162 -31.12 -8.70 -13.83
CA GLU A 162 -31.56 -10.08 -14.01
C GLU A 162 -31.29 -10.49 -15.46
N ASP A 163 -30.41 -11.46 -15.70
CA ASP A 163 -30.65 -12.37 -16.82
C ASP A 163 -30.00 -13.75 -16.63
N ASP A 164 -30.83 -14.75 -16.84
CA ASP A 164 -30.59 -16.19 -16.68
C ASP A 164 -29.74 -16.71 -17.83
N ARG A 165 -28.40 -16.79 -17.67
CA ARG A 165 -27.56 -17.64 -18.52
C ARG A 165 -26.46 -18.37 -17.76
N GLU A 166 -26.63 -19.69 -17.69
CA GLU A 166 -25.65 -20.66 -17.25
C GLU A 166 -24.33 -20.50 -18.03
N GLY A 167 -23.22 -20.44 -17.29
CA GLY A 167 -21.87 -20.53 -17.87
C GLY A 167 -20.88 -19.44 -17.46
N ALA A 168 -21.12 -18.69 -16.37
CA ALA A 168 -20.20 -17.67 -15.90
C ALA A 168 -19.40 -18.12 -14.66
N SER A 169 -18.08 -17.96 -14.73
CA SER A 169 -17.14 -18.16 -13.64
C SER A 169 -17.56 -17.37 -12.40
N LYS A 170 -17.95 -18.10 -11.35
CA LYS A 170 -18.38 -17.57 -10.05
C LYS A 170 -17.28 -16.69 -9.46
N LYS A 171 -17.45 -15.36 -9.54
CA LYS A 171 -16.88 -14.44 -8.54
C LYS A 171 -17.27 -15.02 -7.19
N ALA A 172 -16.32 -15.14 -6.26
CA ALA A 172 -16.65 -15.45 -4.88
C ALA A 172 -17.56 -14.33 -4.38
N LYS A 173 -18.87 -14.55 -4.50
CA LYS A 173 -19.93 -13.73 -3.91
C LYS A 173 -19.43 -13.45 -2.50
N LYS A 174 -19.27 -12.17 -2.12
CA LYS A 174 -19.11 -11.83 -0.69
C LYS A 174 -20.20 -12.63 -0.02
N ARG A 175 -19.79 -13.67 0.68
CA ARG A 175 -20.74 -14.59 1.29
C ARG A 175 -21.41 -13.69 2.30
N SER A 176 -22.64 -13.30 2.01
CA SER A 176 -23.50 -12.67 3.00
C SER A 176 -23.36 -13.55 4.22
N LEU A 177 -23.00 -12.93 5.36
CA LEU A 177 -22.83 -13.66 6.60
C LEU A 177 -24.10 -14.49 6.78
N THR A 178 -23.93 -15.77 7.09
CA THR A 178 -25.11 -16.60 7.36
C THR A 178 -25.80 -16.05 8.60
N ALA A 179 -27.11 -16.23 8.74
CA ALA A 179 -27.85 -15.76 9.93
C ALA A 179 -27.16 -16.21 11.25
N ASP A 180 -26.61 -17.43 11.27
CA ASP A 180 -25.84 -17.96 12.41
C ASP A 180 -24.55 -17.17 12.71
N GLU A 181 -23.88 -16.66 11.67
CA GLU A 181 -22.65 -15.86 11.83
C GLU A 181 -22.98 -14.46 12.36
N GLU A 182 -24.11 -13.87 11.93
CA GLU A 182 -24.61 -12.59 12.45
C GLU A 182 -25.02 -12.72 13.92
N ALA A 183 -25.79 -13.75 14.28
CA ALA A 183 -26.16 -14.04 15.65
C ALA A 183 -24.94 -14.31 16.55
N MET A 184 -23.90 -14.98 16.03
CA MET A 184 -22.65 -15.18 16.74
C MET A 184 -21.91 -13.86 16.96
N ALA A 185 -21.85 -12.99 15.94
CA ALA A 185 -21.22 -11.69 16.05
C ALA A 185 -21.91 -10.80 17.09
N GLU A 186 -23.25 -10.79 17.14
CA GLU A 186 -24.03 -10.08 18.16
C GLU A 186 -23.76 -10.62 19.57
N THR A 187 -23.74 -11.94 19.73
CA THR A 187 -23.45 -12.59 21.02
C THR A 187 -22.02 -12.25 21.50
N ILE A 188 -21.05 -12.18 20.58
CA ILE A 188 -19.68 -11.74 20.89
C ILE A 188 -19.66 -10.28 21.37
N ILE A 189 -20.45 -9.39 20.76
CA ILE A 189 -20.55 -7.98 21.20
C ILE A 189 -21.08 -7.92 22.63
N GLN A 190 -22.12 -8.70 22.94
CA GLN A 190 -22.70 -8.77 24.29
C GLN A 190 -21.69 -9.31 25.31
N LEU A 191 -20.98 -10.40 24.99
CA LEU A 191 -19.92 -10.95 25.85
C LEU A 191 -18.80 -9.93 26.11
N LYS A 192 -18.36 -9.20 25.08
CA LYS A 192 -17.33 -8.15 25.24
C LYS A 192 -17.79 -7.01 26.15
N ALA A 193 -19.07 -6.62 26.07
CA ALA A 193 -19.63 -5.58 26.91
C ALA A 193 -19.76 -6.03 28.37
N ALA A 194 -20.19 -7.28 28.61
CA ALA A 194 -20.36 -7.83 29.95
C ALA A 194 -19.03 -8.08 30.68
N HIS A 195 -17.97 -8.45 29.95
CA HIS A 195 -16.66 -8.83 30.50
C HIS A 195 -15.57 -7.77 30.31
N GLN A 196 -15.96 -6.48 30.30
CA GLN A 196 -14.99 -5.40 30.35
C GLN A 196 -14.30 -5.37 31.72
N CYS A 197 -12.97 -5.36 31.69
CA CYS A 197 -12.15 -5.42 32.89
C CYS A 197 -12.07 -4.03 33.54
N SER A 198 -12.58 -3.88 34.75
CA SER A 198 -12.49 -2.63 35.53
C SER A 198 -11.20 -2.49 36.33
N ASP A 199 -10.43 -3.57 36.45
CA ASP A 199 -9.18 -3.56 37.21
C ASP A 199 -8.04 -2.91 36.40
N ARG A 200 -7.40 -1.91 36.98
CA ARG A 200 -6.23 -1.22 36.41
C ARG A 200 -4.96 -2.08 36.42
N SER A 201 -4.92 -3.09 37.28
CA SER A 201 -3.78 -4.03 37.35
C SER A 201 -3.83 -5.10 36.26
N CYS A 202 -5.00 -5.34 35.68
CA CYS A 202 -5.17 -6.32 34.61
C CYS A 202 -4.66 -5.76 33.27
N THR A 203 -3.74 -6.48 32.62
CA THR A 203 -3.21 -6.10 31.30
C THR A 203 -4.25 -6.19 30.18
N SER A 204 -5.32 -6.96 30.39
CA SER A 204 -6.33 -7.24 29.36
C SER A 204 -7.59 -6.41 29.56
N ARG A 205 -8.05 -5.75 28.50
CA ARG A 205 -9.29 -4.94 28.53
C ARG A 205 -10.57 -5.78 28.67
N ILE A 206 -10.53 -7.01 28.20
CA ILE A 206 -11.65 -7.96 28.26
C ILE A 206 -11.13 -9.21 28.96
N CYS A 207 -11.67 -9.48 30.14
CA CYS A 207 -11.18 -10.50 31.05
C CYS A 207 -12.37 -11.21 31.69
N PHE A 208 -12.28 -12.53 31.86
CA PHE A 208 -13.22 -13.28 32.67
C PHE A 208 -12.66 -13.39 34.09
N VAL A 209 -13.46 -13.04 35.10
CA VAL A 209 -13.06 -13.15 36.50
C VAL A 209 -13.71 -14.38 37.11
N GLY A 210 -12.90 -15.34 37.53
CA GLY A 210 -13.40 -16.54 38.18
C GLY A 210 -13.93 -16.29 39.58
N ASN A 211 -15.10 -16.88 39.88
CA ASN A 211 -15.77 -16.71 41.17
C ASN A 211 -14.95 -17.27 42.35
N SER A 212 -14.04 -18.23 42.14
CA SER A 212 -13.31 -18.91 43.22
C SER A 212 -11.95 -18.29 43.53
N THR A 213 -11.19 -17.85 42.52
CA THR A 213 -9.79 -17.43 42.68
C THR A 213 -9.57 -15.93 42.47
N ALA A 214 -10.61 -15.19 42.07
CA ALA A 214 -10.51 -13.79 41.62
C ALA A 214 -9.44 -13.59 40.53
N GLU A 215 -9.02 -14.66 39.85
CA GLU A 215 -8.00 -14.58 38.83
C GLU A 215 -8.62 -14.09 37.52
N HIS A 216 -7.95 -13.11 36.90
CA HIS A 216 -8.37 -12.54 35.63
C HIS A 216 -7.82 -13.39 34.48
N VAL A 217 -8.71 -14.02 33.73
CA VAL A 217 -8.36 -14.79 32.52
C VAL A 217 -8.60 -13.92 31.29
N PRO A 218 -7.57 -13.64 30.45
CA PRO A 218 -7.74 -12.84 29.25
C PRO A 218 -8.64 -13.55 28.22
N MET A 219 -9.65 -12.85 27.71
CA MET A 219 -10.55 -13.39 26.69
C MET A 219 -9.97 -13.18 25.29
N THR A 220 -9.47 -14.25 24.68
CA THR A 220 -9.03 -14.25 23.28
C THR A 220 -10.23 -14.29 22.32
N PRO A 221 -10.06 -13.93 21.02
CA PRO A 221 -11.12 -14.10 20.03
C PRO A 221 -11.68 -15.53 19.95
N LEU A 222 -10.82 -16.53 20.20
CA LEU A 222 -11.21 -17.93 20.21
C LEU A 222 -12.11 -18.27 21.41
N HIS A 223 -11.84 -17.69 22.59
CA HIS A 223 -12.71 -17.83 23.78
C HIS A 223 -14.11 -17.27 23.50
N LEU A 224 -14.17 -16.06 22.94
CA LEU A 224 -15.43 -15.38 22.61
C LEU A 224 -16.24 -16.14 21.54
N SER A 225 -15.58 -16.66 20.50
CA SER A 225 -16.24 -17.46 19.46
C SER A 225 -16.75 -18.80 19.99
N THR A 226 -15.98 -19.47 20.85
CA THR A 226 -16.40 -20.75 21.45
C THR A 226 -17.57 -20.57 22.41
N TRP A 227 -17.55 -19.48 23.20
CA TRP A 227 -18.63 -19.16 24.13
C TRP A 227 -19.91 -18.74 23.40
N SER A 228 -19.81 -17.84 22.42
CA SER A 228 -20.97 -17.45 21.60
C SER A 228 -21.61 -18.63 20.86
N ALA A 229 -20.80 -19.52 20.28
CA ALA A 229 -21.31 -20.74 19.66
C ALA A 229 -22.02 -21.66 20.67
N ALA A 230 -21.52 -21.76 21.90
CA ALA A 230 -22.16 -22.55 22.95
C ALA A 230 -23.47 -21.93 23.46
N MET A 231 -23.56 -20.59 23.53
CA MET A 231 -24.79 -19.87 23.85
C MET A 231 -25.86 -20.06 22.76
N LEU A 232 -25.48 -19.94 21.49
CA LEU A 232 -26.39 -20.17 20.36
C LEU A 232 -26.87 -21.61 20.26
N ALA A 233 -26.05 -22.57 20.69
CA ALA A 233 -26.42 -23.98 20.77
C ALA A 233 -27.26 -24.32 22.02
N GLU A 234 -27.61 -23.32 22.84
CA GLU A 234 -28.35 -23.49 24.10
C GLU A 234 -27.74 -24.59 25.01
N ALA A 235 -26.41 -24.65 25.05
CA ALA A 235 -25.73 -25.64 25.86
C ALA A 235 -26.14 -25.50 27.34
N PRO A 236 -26.44 -26.61 28.04
CA PRO A 236 -27.02 -26.55 29.38
C PRO A 236 -26.07 -25.85 30.36
N GLY A 237 -26.55 -24.79 31.01
CA GLY A 237 -25.79 -24.01 31.97
C GLY A 237 -24.83 -22.97 31.38
N VAL A 238 -24.89 -22.73 30.06
CA VAL A 238 -24.11 -21.66 29.42
C VAL A 238 -24.95 -20.40 29.31
N ASP A 239 -24.49 -19.32 29.94
CA ASP A 239 -25.11 -18.01 29.86
C ASP A 239 -24.04 -16.92 29.68
N ILE A 240 -24.43 -15.65 29.69
CA ILE A 240 -23.49 -14.54 29.53
C ILE A 240 -22.45 -14.45 30.65
N LYS A 241 -22.71 -15.04 31.83
CA LYS A 241 -21.83 -15.02 33.01
C LYS A 241 -21.07 -16.33 33.21
N THR A 242 -21.55 -17.41 32.62
CA THR A 242 -21.13 -18.78 32.85
C THR A 242 -20.61 -19.36 31.53
N PRO A 243 -19.28 -19.54 31.39
CA PRO A 243 -18.69 -20.09 30.18
C PRO A 243 -19.08 -21.57 30.00
N PRO A 244 -18.89 -22.13 28.79
CA PRO A 244 -19.13 -23.55 28.53
C PRO A 244 -18.30 -24.45 29.46
N GLY A 245 -18.97 -25.45 30.06
CA GLY A 245 -18.49 -26.26 31.18
C GLY A 245 -17.36 -27.29 30.91
N PRO A 246 -17.18 -28.29 31.80
CA PRO A 246 -15.89 -28.91 32.17
C PRO A 246 -15.06 -29.57 31.08
N ASP A 247 -15.68 -30.15 30.05
CA ASP A 247 -14.93 -30.72 28.94
C ASP A 247 -14.24 -29.63 28.08
N LYS A 248 -14.72 -28.38 28.16
CA LYS A 248 -14.13 -27.19 27.57
C LYS A 248 -13.53 -26.22 28.60
N GLU A 249 -13.64 -26.53 29.90
CA GLU A 249 -13.06 -25.70 30.98
C GLU A 249 -11.56 -25.53 30.86
N LYS A 250 -10.82 -26.49 30.28
CA LYS A 250 -9.37 -26.33 30.06
C LYS A 250 -9.02 -25.12 29.20
N MET A 251 -9.97 -24.64 28.40
CA MET A 251 -9.80 -23.46 27.56
C MET A 251 -9.95 -22.15 28.36
N PHE A 252 -10.85 -22.13 29.34
CA PHE A 252 -11.15 -20.93 30.15
C PHE A 252 -10.39 -20.92 31.48
N TRP A 253 -9.95 -22.09 31.94
CA TRP A 253 -9.21 -22.30 33.17
C TRP A 253 -7.93 -23.05 32.85
N PRO A 254 -6.79 -22.36 32.79
CA PRO A 254 -5.52 -23.07 32.80
C PRO A 254 -5.46 -23.85 34.11
N VAL A 255 -5.50 -25.19 34.02
CA VAL A 255 -5.42 -26.08 35.18
C VAL A 255 -4.25 -25.64 36.05
N GLU A 256 -4.53 -25.33 37.32
CA GLU A 256 -3.54 -24.91 38.30
C GLU A 256 -2.35 -25.89 38.28
N GLY A 257 -1.20 -25.41 37.80
CA GLY A 257 0.01 -26.23 37.58
C GLY A 257 0.55 -26.22 36.15
N SER A 258 -0.22 -25.84 35.13
CA SER A 258 0.25 -25.80 33.73
C SER A 258 1.02 -24.53 33.35
N ARG A 259 1.02 -23.49 34.20
CA ARG A 259 1.63 -22.18 33.86
C ARG A 259 3.16 -22.15 33.94
N LYS A 260 3.83 -23.24 34.29
CA LYS A 260 5.28 -23.20 34.54
C LYS A 260 6.19 -23.43 33.34
N ASP A 261 5.78 -24.08 32.24
CA ASP A 261 6.74 -24.39 31.15
C ASP A 261 6.10 -24.63 29.77
N SER A 262 4.97 -23.99 29.44
CA SER A 262 4.56 -23.92 28.03
C SER A 262 5.08 -22.61 27.42
N ASP A 263 6.40 -22.49 27.32
CA ASP A 263 7.01 -21.48 26.47
C ASP A 263 6.31 -21.56 25.09
N ASP A 264 5.86 -20.42 24.60
CA ASP A 264 5.24 -20.24 23.27
C ASP A 264 6.11 -20.87 22.14
N ILE A 265 7.41 -21.02 22.44
CA ILE A 265 8.43 -21.72 21.67
C ILE A 265 8.08 -23.20 21.46
N SER A 266 7.59 -23.91 22.48
CA SER A 266 7.22 -25.34 22.42
C SER A 266 5.98 -25.57 21.56
N LEU A 267 5.01 -24.66 21.62
CA LEU A 267 3.81 -24.66 20.78
C LEU A 267 4.15 -24.37 19.31
N LEU A 268 5.04 -23.39 19.06
CA LEU A 268 5.56 -23.10 17.73
C LEU A 268 6.43 -24.24 17.17
N ALA A 269 7.24 -24.88 18.01
CA ALA A 269 8.05 -26.03 17.64
C ALA A 269 7.16 -27.23 17.27
N SER A 270 6.11 -27.50 18.05
CA SER A 270 5.14 -28.55 17.78
C SER A 270 4.33 -28.30 16.50
N CYS A 271 3.93 -27.04 16.24
CA CYS A 271 3.30 -26.66 14.98
C CYS A 271 4.23 -26.83 13.76
N ARG A 272 5.53 -26.50 13.91
CA ARG A 272 6.54 -26.71 12.86
C ARG A 272 6.77 -28.20 12.59
N LEU A 273 6.91 -29.01 13.65
CA LEU A 273 7.06 -30.47 13.56
C LEU A 273 5.83 -31.14 12.92
N SER A 274 4.62 -30.71 13.30
CA SER A 274 3.39 -31.22 12.73
C SER A 274 3.21 -30.84 11.25
N SER A 275 3.73 -29.68 10.85
CA SER A 275 3.74 -29.26 9.44
C SER A 275 4.74 -30.06 8.61
N LEU A 276 5.89 -30.40 9.19
CA LEU A 276 6.91 -31.26 8.56
C LEU A 276 6.42 -32.71 8.42
N ASN A 277 5.73 -33.25 9.42
CA ASN A 277 5.23 -34.63 9.40
C ASN A 277 3.98 -34.84 8.53
N LYS A 278 3.25 -33.78 8.17
CA LYS A 278 2.08 -33.87 7.27
C LYS A 278 2.44 -33.80 5.79
N GLN A 279 3.71 -33.60 5.43
CA GLN A 279 4.15 -33.70 4.03
C GLN A 279 4.33 -35.19 3.67
N PRO A 280 3.60 -35.73 2.67
CA PRO A 280 3.92 -37.05 2.13
C PRO A 280 5.33 -37.04 1.50
N PRO A 281 6.04 -38.18 1.48
CA PRO A 281 7.40 -38.25 0.98
C PRO A 281 7.43 -38.05 -0.53
N SER A 282 7.60 -36.80 -0.97
CA SER A 282 7.95 -36.48 -2.35
C SER A 282 9.04 -35.40 -2.37
N SER A 283 10.26 -35.85 -2.68
CA SER A 283 11.43 -35.10 -3.16
C SER A 283 11.79 -33.80 -2.43
N SER A 284 12.72 -33.90 -1.49
CA SER A 284 13.54 -32.76 -1.08
C SER A 284 14.48 -32.36 -2.22
N VAL A 285 14.33 -31.12 -2.71
CA VAL A 285 15.33 -30.49 -3.58
C VAL A 285 16.34 -29.77 -2.68
N SER A 286 17.52 -30.35 -2.51
CA SER A 286 18.68 -29.61 -2.00
C SER A 286 19.19 -28.69 -3.11
N ILE A 287 18.97 -27.38 -2.98
CA ILE A 287 19.59 -26.39 -3.87
C ILE A 287 21.03 -26.18 -3.38
N THR A 288 21.95 -26.97 -3.92
CA THR A 288 23.39 -26.69 -3.84
C THR A 288 23.71 -25.69 -4.95
N ASN A 289 23.93 -24.42 -4.58
CA ASN A 289 24.40 -23.43 -5.55
C ASN A 289 25.89 -23.67 -5.82
N ASP A 290 26.20 -24.27 -6.96
CA ASP A 290 27.56 -24.36 -7.49
C ASP A 290 27.87 -23.10 -8.31
N PHE A 291 28.92 -22.37 -7.92
CA PHE A 291 29.36 -21.10 -8.53
C PHE A 291 30.50 -21.28 -9.54
N SER A 292 30.76 -22.50 -10.00
CA SER A 292 31.86 -22.85 -10.91
C SER A 292 31.84 -22.12 -12.27
N GLY A 293 30.74 -21.47 -12.67
CA GLY A 293 30.59 -20.76 -13.95
C GLY A 293 30.74 -19.24 -13.93
N PHE A 294 30.83 -18.59 -12.76
CA PHE A 294 30.86 -17.13 -12.66
C PHE A 294 32.13 -16.46 -13.27
N PRO A 295 33.34 -17.07 -13.21
CA PRO A 295 34.54 -16.45 -13.79
C PRO A 295 34.49 -16.29 -15.32
N ALA A 296 33.80 -17.19 -16.03
CA ALA A 296 33.69 -17.15 -17.49
C ALA A 296 32.84 -15.99 -18.02
N LEU A 297 31.90 -15.48 -17.19
CA LEU A 297 31.03 -14.36 -17.55
C LEU A 297 31.72 -12.99 -17.46
N LEU A 298 32.84 -12.89 -16.74
CA LEU A 298 33.60 -11.64 -16.60
C LEU A 298 34.68 -11.45 -17.67
N GLN A 299 35.05 -12.51 -18.39
CA GLN A 299 36.13 -12.48 -19.38
C GLN A 299 35.93 -11.54 -20.59
N PRO A 300 34.71 -11.33 -21.14
CA PRO A 300 34.55 -10.44 -22.29
C PRO A 300 34.56 -8.95 -21.94
N LEU A 301 34.44 -8.57 -20.66
CA LEU A 301 34.44 -7.17 -20.22
C LEU A 301 35.86 -6.59 -20.10
N PHE A 302 36.91 -7.42 -20.04
CA PHE A 302 38.30 -6.97 -19.94
C PHE A 302 39.07 -7.04 -21.27
N ALA A 303 38.49 -7.60 -22.34
CA ALA A 303 39.20 -7.88 -23.58
C ALA A 303 39.07 -6.79 -24.68
N GLN A 304 38.35 -5.69 -24.45
CA GLN A 304 38.13 -4.64 -25.47
C GLN A 304 38.93 -3.35 -25.21
N SER A 305 40.26 -3.45 -25.07
CA SER A 305 41.13 -2.25 -25.18
C SER A 305 42.54 -2.58 -25.68
N ALA A 306 42.70 -3.09 -26.90
CA ALA A 306 44.01 -3.05 -27.56
C ALA A 306 43.92 -3.29 -29.08
N SER A 307 44.00 -2.21 -29.87
CA SER A 307 44.69 -2.23 -31.17
C SER A 307 44.81 -0.82 -31.77
N THR A 308 45.93 -0.16 -31.50
CA THR A 308 46.50 0.85 -32.40
C THR A 308 47.99 0.54 -32.55
N PRO A 309 48.55 0.37 -33.76
CA PRO A 309 49.95 0.02 -33.94
C PRO A 309 50.81 1.28 -34.10
N LEU A 310 51.88 1.42 -33.33
CA LEU A 310 53.01 2.28 -33.68
C LEU A 310 54.31 1.80 -33.03
N ALA A 311 55.28 1.56 -33.90
CA ALA A 311 56.74 1.62 -33.78
C ALA A 311 57.44 1.22 -32.46
N GLN A 312 58.32 0.24 -32.59
CA GLN A 312 59.32 -0.23 -31.63
C GLN A 312 60.26 0.88 -31.14
N VAL A 313 60.35 1.09 -29.82
CA VAL A 313 61.59 1.53 -29.14
C VAL A 313 61.62 0.95 -27.71
N ALA A 314 62.73 0.25 -27.40
CA ALA A 314 63.42 -0.11 -26.14
C ALA A 314 62.68 -0.27 -24.78
N PRO A 315 63.17 -1.17 -23.88
CA PRO A 315 62.52 -1.48 -22.61
C PRO A 315 62.96 -0.53 -21.48
N ALA A 316 61.99 -0.04 -20.70
CA ALA A 316 62.18 0.62 -19.41
C ALA A 316 61.09 0.17 -18.41
N PRO A 317 61.34 0.25 -17.09
CA PRO A 317 60.72 -0.63 -16.11
C PRO A 317 59.31 -0.23 -15.69
N LEU A 318 58.53 -1.27 -15.38
CA LEU A 318 57.12 -1.27 -15.00
C LEU A 318 56.83 -0.40 -13.78
N THR A 319 55.94 0.58 -13.94
CA THR A 319 55.18 1.20 -12.85
C THR A 319 53.69 1.13 -13.18
N PRO A 320 52.83 0.61 -12.28
CA PRO A 320 51.39 0.52 -12.53
C PRO A 320 50.72 1.87 -12.27
N SER A 321 50.31 2.55 -13.35
CA SER A 321 49.50 3.75 -13.29
C SER A 321 48.02 3.37 -13.38
N HIS A 322 47.32 3.37 -12.24
CA HIS A 322 45.87 3.22 -12.18
C HIS A 322 45.21 4.56 -12.57
N THR A 323 44.87 4.72 -13.85
CA THR A 323 44.05 5.85 -14.31
C THR A 323 42.59 5.60 -13.97
N ALA A 324 42.16 6.07 -12.80
CA ALA A 324 40.77 6.11 -12.42
C ALA A 324 40.02 7.08 -13.35
N ARG A 325 39.04 6.56 -14.10
CA ARG A 325 38.08 7.38 -14.85
C ARG A 325 37.16 8.10 -13.86
N THR A 326 37.50 9.35 -13.56
CA THR A 326 36.63 10.26 -12.79
C THR A 326 35.40 10.59 -13.62
N VAL A 327 34.28 9.94 -13.33
CA VAL A 327 32.96 10.38 -13.81
C VAL A 327 32.62 11.65 -13.05
N THR A 328 32.78 12.80 -13.69
CA THR A 328 32.38 14.08 -13.11
C THR A 328 30.84 14.10 -12.97
N PRO A 329 30.30 14.34 -11.76
CA PRO A 329 28.86 14.43 -11.57
C PRO A 329 28.32 15.61 -12.38
N VAL A 330 27.40 15.33 -13.30
CA VAL A 330 26.68 16.37 -14.06
C VAL A 330 25.95 17.23 -13.04
N SER A 331 26.38 18.48 -12.89
CA SER A 331 25.74 19.42 -12.00
C SER A 331 24.29 19.63 -12.44
N PRO A 332 23.31 19.67 -11.52
CA PRO A 332 21.92 19.87 -11.87
C PRO A 332 21.78 21.19 -12.63
N ILE A 333 21.29 21.10 -13.87
CA ILE A 333 21.03 22.26 -14.72
C ILE A 333 19.98 23.10 -14.01
N LYS A 334 20.37 24.26 -13.50
CA LYS A 334 19.42 25.22 -12.94
C LYS A 334 18.57 25.76 -14.10
N PRO A 335 17.23 25.65 -14.05
CA PRO A 335 16.40 26.16 -15.12
C PRO A 335 16.55 27.68 -15.24
N ALA A 336 16.47 28.20 -16.47
CA ALA A 336 16.64 29.61 -16.77
C ALA A 336 15.58 30.46 -16.04
N LYS A 337 15.99 31.62 -15.53
CA LYS A 337 15.06 32.62 -14.97
C LYS A 337 14.26 33.23 -16.13
N MET A 338 12.94 33.11 -16.06
CA MET A 338 12.00 33.69 -17.03
C MET A 338 10.80 34.28 -16.30
N THR A 339 10.09 35.21 -16.94
CA THR A 339 8.84 35.78 -16.43
C THR A 339 7.68 34.80 -16.58
N ILE A 340 6.54 35.03 -15.90
CA ILE A 340 5.35 34.17 -16.07
C ILE A 340 4.78 34.25 -17.49
N HIS A 341 4.87 35.40 -18.15
CA HIS A 341 4.38 35.58 -19.51
C HIS A 341 5.25 34.80 -20.52
N GLU A 342 6.57 34.86 -20.37
CA GLU A 342 7.52 34.05 -21.16
C GLU A 342 7.32 32.55 -20.90
N PHE A 343 7.07 32.18 -19.64
CA PHE A 343 6.77 30.79 -19.28
C PHE A 343 5.48 30.29 -19.96
N CYS A 344 4.39 31.06 -19.92
CA CYS A 344 3.14 30.68 -20.59
C CYS A 344 3.34 30.55 -22.10
N ALA A 345 4.10 31.46 -22.72
CA ALA A 345 4.43 31.39 -24.14
C ALA A 345 5.29 30.16 -24.48
N ALA A 346 6.34 29.88 -23.70
CA ALA A 346 7.26 28.76 -23.94
C ALA A 346 6.58 27.39 -23.86
N PHE A 347 5.53 27.26 -23.04
CA PHE A 347 4.76 26.01 -22.90
C PHE A 347 3.43 26.02 -23.66
N GLN A 348 3.23 27.00 -24.56
CA GLN A 348 2.02 27.13 -25.38
C GLN A 348 0.74 27.12 -24.53
N LEU A 349 0.80 27.72 -23.34
CA LEU A 349 -0.37 27.89 -22.48
C LEU A 349 -1.26 28.98 -23.06
N ASN A 350 -2.58 28.82 -22.90
CA ASN A 350 -3.55 29.81 -23.38
C ASN A 350 -3.28 31.19 -22.73
N SER A 351 -3.37 32.28 -23.51
CA SER A 351 -3.10 33.66 -23.05
C SER A 351 -3.94 34.05 -21.84
N ASP A 352 -5.17 33.53 -21.77
CA ASP A 352 -6.10 33.76 -20.67
C ASP A 352 -5.53 33.32 -19.31
N ILE A 353 -4.63 32.32 -19.30
CA ILE A 353 -3.97 31.83 -18.08
C ILE A 353 -2.98 32.87 -17.57
N ALA A 354 -2.23 33.52 -18.46
CA ALA A 354 -1.26 34.55 -18.07
C ALA A 354 -1.99 35.76 -17.47
N ASP A 355 -3.10 36.17 -18.07
CA ASP A 355 -3.94 37.27 -17.58
C ASP A 355 -4.59 36.93 -16.22
N SER A 356 -5.07 35.70 -16.07
CA SER A 356 -5.66 35.23 -14.81
C SER A 356 -4.65 35.13 -13.67
N LEU A 357 -3.36 34.89 -13.98
CA LEU A 357 -2.27 34.85 -12.99
C LEU A 357 -1.68 36.23 -12.66
N ALA A 358 -1.95 37.25 -13.48
CA ALA A 358 -1.41 38.61 -13.29
C ALA A 358 -1.74 39.23 -11.90
N PRO A 359 -2.94 39.07 -11.32
CA PRO A 359 -3.27 39.61 -9.99
C PRO A 359 -2.38 39.07 -8.86
N ILE A 360 -1.82 37.87 -9.00
CA ILE A 360 -0.98 37.21 -7.98
C ILE A 360 0.44 37.80 -7.95
N LYS A 361 0.83 38.60 -8.97
CA LYS A 361 2.14 39.28 -9.07
C LYS A 361 3.34 38.34 -8.90
N LEU A 362 3.29 37.19 -9.56
CA LEU A 362 4.38 36.20 -9.53
C LEU A 362 5.57 36.68 -10.37
N ALA A 363 6.76 36.70 -9.78
CA ALA A 363 7.98 37.13 -10.47
C ALA A 363 8.51 36.10 -11.49
N GLY A 364 8.04 34.85 -11.44
CA GLY A 364 8.44 33.81 -12.39
C GLY A 364 7.97 32.40 -11.98
N PRO A 365 8.20 31.38 -12.81
CA PRO A 365 7.63 30.03 -12.64
C PRO A 365 8.13 29.30 -11.39
N HIS A 366 9.29 29.69 -10.86
CA HIS A 366 9.80 29.15 -9.58
C HIS A 366 8.88 29.45 -8.39
N HIS A 367 8.05 30.51 -8.45
CA HIS A 367 7.08 30.81 -7.39
C HIS A 367 5.86 29.88 -7.42
N LEU A 368 5.55 29.26 -8.57
CA LEU A 368 4.43 28.33 -8.69
C LEU A 368 4.59 27.11 -7.76
N ALA A 369 5.83 26.70 -7.48
CA ALA A 369 6.15 25.60 -6.58
C ALA A 369 5.70 25.83 -5.13
N PHE A 370 5.55 27.09 -4.73
CA PHE A 370 5.18 27.49 -3.37
C PHE A 370 3.72 27.89 -3.23
N LEU A 371 3.00 28.03 -4.35
CA LEU A 371 1.57 28.28 -4.33
C LEU A 371 0.82 26.97 -4.11
N GLU A 372 -0.13 26.98 -3.18
CA GLU A 372 -1.06 25.87 -2.99
C GLU A 372 -2.12 25.86 -4.10
N ASN A 373 -2.65 24.67 -4.40
CA ASN A 373 -3.67 24.51 -5.43
C ASN A 373 -4.95 25.29 -5.12
N GLU A 374 -5.28 25.49 -3.84
CA GLU A 374 -6.44 26.25 -3.38
C GLU A 374 -6.37 27.73 -3.77
N ILE A 375 -5.16 28.30 -3.84
CA ILE A 375 -4.96 29.68 -4.30
C ILE A 375 -5.14 29.74 -5.81
N LEU A 376 -4.58 28.77 -6.54
CA LEU A 376 -4.71 28.70 -8.00
C LEU A 376 -6.17 28.48 -8.44
N ASP A 377 -6.97 27.73 -7.67
CA ASP A 377 -8.39 27.47 -7.95
C ASP A 377 -9.26 28.74 -7.90
N LYS A 378 -8.79 29.81 -7.26
CA LYS A 378 -9.49 31.11 -7.25
C LYS A 378 -9.34 31.88 -8.57
N TYR A 379 -8.33 31.55 -9.36
CA TYR A 379 -7.98 32.28 -10.58
C TYR A 379 -8.03 31.42 -11.84
N LEU A 380 -7.90 30.10 -11.71
CA LEU A 380 -7.81 29.17 -12.83
C LEU A 380 -8.88 28.10 -12.75
N LEU A 381 -9.43 27.75 -13.92
CA LEU A 381 -10.25 26.55 -14.05
C LEU A 381 -9.40 25.29 -13.83
N ILE A 382 -10.04 24.19 -13.44
CA ILE A 382 -9.36 22.91 -13.14
C ILE A 382 -8.43 22.48 -14.28
N GLY A 383 -8.87 22.57 -15.54
CA GLY A 383 -8.06 22.24 -16.71
C GLY A 383 -6.83 23.14 -16.89
N GLN A 384 -7.01 24.45 -16.70
CA GLN A 384 -5.92 25.43 -16.78
C GLN A 384 -4.87 25.19 -15.68
N ARG A 385 -5.32 24.90 -14.44
CA ARG A 385 -4.42 24.56 -13.33
C ARG A 385 -3.59 23.31 -13.64
N VAL A 386 -4.21 22.26 -14.19
CA VAL A 386 -3.48 21.03 -14.56
C VAL A 386 -2.42 21.35 -15.62
N ALA A 387 -2.75 22.15 -16.64
CA ALA A 387 -1.79 22.57 -17.66
C ALA A 387 -0.61 23.36 -17.07
N VAL A 388 -0.87 24.32 -16.16
CA VAL A 388 0.18 25.08 -15.46
C VAL A 388 1.10 24.17 -14.63
N ARG A 389 0.53 23.20 -13.88
CA ARG A 389 1.33 22.25 -13.07
C ARG A 389 2.16 21.30 -13.93
N TYR A 390 1.62 20.89 -15.07
CA TYR A 390 2.36 20.09 -16.02
C TYR A 390 3.56 20.86 -16.58
N ALA A 391 3.33 22.09 -17.07
CA ALA A 391 4.39 22.98 -17.57
C ALA A 391 5.45 23.28 -16.50
N GLU A 392 5.04 23.48 -15.24
CA GLU A 392 5.95 23.68 -14.11
C GLU A 392 6.87 22.47 -13.91
N GLY A 393 6.32 21.25 -14.02
CA GLY A 393 7.06 20.00 -13.92
C GLY A 393 8.09 19.83 -15.03
N GLU A 394 7.72 20.15 -16.27
CA GLU A 394 8.63 20.10 -17.42
C GLU A 394 9.75 21.15 -17.31
N TRP A 395 9.41 22.38 -16.90
CA TRP A 395 10.40 23.43 -16.66
C TRP A 395 11.43 23.04 -15.59
N LYS A 396 11.01 22.39 -14.50
CA LYS A 396 11.93 21.89 -13.44
C LYS A 396 12.89 20.81 -13.94
N LYS A 397 12.51 20.05 -14.96
CA LYS A 397 13.39 19.06 -15.61
C LYS A 397 14.42 19.70 -16.54
N GLY A 398 14.35 21.03 -16.75
CA GLY A 398 15.19 21.73 -17.70
C GLY A 398 14.76 21.52 -19.15
N LEU A 399 13.56 20.97 -19.38
CA LEU A 399 12.97 20.88 -20.71
C LEU A 399 12.36 22.26 -21.02
N ILE A 400 13.04 23.01 -21.88
CA ILE A 400 12.49 24.23 -22.45
C ILE A 400 11.54 23.77 -23.56
N GLY A 401 10.24 24.09 -23.43
CA GLY A 401 9.29 23.92 -24.52
C GLY A 401 9.78 24.72 -25.73
N LEU A 402 10.02 24.03 -26.84
CA LEU A 402 10.40 24.62 -28.13
C LEU A 402 9.15 24.88 -28.97
#